data_AF-A0A3N5YVL0-F1
#
_entry.id   AF-A0A3N5YVL0-F1
#
_cell.length_a   1.000
_cell.length_b   1.000
_cell.length_c   1.000
_cell.angle_alpha   90.00
_cell.angle_beta   90.00
_cell.angle_gamma   90.00
#
_symmetry.space_group_name_H-M   'P 1'
#
loop_
_entity.id
_entity.type
_entity.pdbx_description
1 polymer ?
#
loop_
_entity_poly.entity_id
_entity_poly.type
_entity_poly.pdbx_seq_one_letter_code
_entity_poly.pdbx_strand_id
1 'polypeptide(L)'
;MSSYFEKFDYWAALWGCAIMIGTGLVLWRPDLILPSALRASGFETALEAHGDEAILASVTLFTWHIYNVHLKPGRFPGSLVWLHGKISEAELRSHHTREWEEGAKASE
;
A
#
# COMPACT_ATOMS: atom_id res chain seq x y z
N MET A 1 -9.49 -14.44 -2.41
CA MET A 1 -9.28 -12.99 -2.48
C MET A 1 -8.83 -12.56 -1.08
N SER A 2 -7.67 -11.91 -0.98
CA SER A 2 -7.05 -11.38 0.24
C SER A 2 -8.04 -10.83 1.28
N SER A 3 -7.68 -10.91 2.56
CA SER A 3 -8.49 -10.36 3.66
C SER A 3 -8.88 -8.91 3.35
N TYR A 4 -10.06 -8.44 3.79
CA TYR A 4 -10.49 -7.06 3.52
C TYR A 4 -9.43 -6.02 3.92
N PHE A 5 -8.65 -6.30 4.97
CA PHE A 5 -7.54 -5.45 5.41
C PHE A 5 -6.40 -5.39 4.39
N GLU A 6 -6.06 -6.49 3.72
CA GLU A 6 -5.01 -6.54 2.70
C GLU A 6 -5.43 -5.75 1.44
N LYS A 7 -6.73 -5.78 1.08
CA LYS A 7 -7.26 -4.96 -0.01
C LYS A 7 -7.24 -3.48 0.32
N PHE A 8 -7.65 -3.13 1.55
CA PHE A 8 -7.63 -1.75 2.00
C PHE A 8 -6.22 -1.18 1.95
N ASP A 9 -5.25 -1.91 2.48
CA ASP A 9 -3.84 -1.51 2.50
C ASP A 9 -3.27 -1.35 1.07
N TYR A 10 -3.66 -2.23 0.13
CA TYR A 10 -3.32 -2.09 -1.28
C TYR A 10 -3.88 -0.80 -1.90
N TRP A 11 -5.17 -0.51 -1.69
CA TRP A 11 -5.78 0.71 -2.21
C TRP A 11 -5.20 1.98 -1.58
N ALA A 12 -4.96 1.95 -0.27
CA ALA A 12 -4.33 3.05 0.46
C ALA A 12 -2.93 3.32 -0.10
N ALA A 13 -2.11 2.29 -0.27
CA ALA A 13 -0.76 2.43 -0.85
C ALA A 13 -0.80 2.93 -2.30
N LEU A 14 -1.76 2.49 -3.12
CA LEU A 14 -1.89 2.97 -4.50
C LEU A 14 -2.19 4.46 -4.56
N TRP A 15 -3.17 4.93 -3.77
CA TRP A 15 -3.53 6.35 -3.73
C TRP A 15 -2.44 7.20 -3.10
N GLY A 16 -1.81 6.73 -2.02
CA GLY A 16 -0.68 7.41 -1.40
C GLY A 16 0.48 7.58 -2.37
N CYS A 17 0.84 6.53 -3.12
CA CYS A 17 1.86 6.63 -4.17
C CYS A 17 1.48 7.65 -5.26
N ALA A 18 0.22 7.68 -5.70
CA ALA A 18 -0.23 8.62 -6.71
C ALA A 18 -0.10 10.09 -6.23
N ILE A 19 -0.51 10.36 -4.99
CA ILE A 19 -0.40 11.70 -4.38
C ILE A 19 1.07 12.07 -4.18
N MET A 20 1.88 11.18 -3.60
CA MET A 20 3.30 11.43 -3.34
C MET A 20 4.10 11.67 -4.61
N ILE A 21 3.89 10.87 -5.66
CA ILE A 21 4.56 11.07 -6.96
C ILE A 21 4.07 12.36 -7.62
N GLY A 22 2.76 12.58 -7.69
CA GLY A 22 2.19 13.75 -8.36
C GLY A 22 2.63 15.07 -7.71
N THR A 23 2.48 15.18 -6.40
CA THR A 23 2.89 16.37 -5.64
C THR A 23 4.43 16.50 -5.60
N GLY A 24 5.17 15.39 -5.50
CA GLY A 24 6.63 15.40 -5.55
C GLY A 24 7.18 15.93 -6.88
N LEU A 25 6.54 15.59 -8.01
CA LEU A 25 6.91 16.15 -9.31
C LEU A 25 6.66 17.66 -9.40
N VAL A 26 5.53 18.14 -8.85
CA VAL A 26 5.23 19.57 -8.76
C VAL A 26 6.28 20.30 -7.90
N LEU A 27 6.66 19.73 -6.75
CA LEU A 27 7.65 20.33 -5.85
C LEU A 27 9.06 20.30 -6.44
N TRP A 28 9.41 19.25 -7.19
CA TRP A 28 10.73 19.14 -7.80
C TRP A 28 10.92 20.16 -8.94
N ARG A 29 9.93 20.31 -9.84
CA ARG A 29 10.02 21.18 -11.03
C ARG A 29 8.71 21.93 -11.32
N PRO A 30 8.31 22.88 -10.46
CA PRO A 30 7.05 23.61 -10.62
C PRO A 30 7.00 24.47 -11.89
N ASP A 31 8.16 24.84 -12.43
CA ASP A 31 8.28 25.58 -13.68
C ASP A 31 7.87 24.76 -14.92
N LEU A 32 8.10 23.44 -14.89
CA LEU A 32 7.74 22.52 -15.97
C LEU A 32 6.32 21.96 -15.81
N ILE A 33 5.90 21.70 -14.57
CA ILE A 33 4.62 21.02 -14.30
C ILE A 33 3.45 21.99 -14.25
N LEU A 34 3.66 23.23 -13.76
CA LEU A 34 2.59 24.21 -13.58
C LEU A 34 2.70 25.40 -14.54
N PRO A 35 1.57 25.85 -15.12
CA PRO A 35 1.48 27.14 -15.80
C PRO A 35 1.90 28.29 -14.88
N SER A 36 2.47 29.36 -15.45
CA SER A 36 2.97 30.52 -14.69
C SER A 36 1.93 31.13 -13.75
N ALA A 37 0.67 31.19 -14.17
CA ALA A 37 -0.43 31.74 -13.37
C ALA A 37 -0.80 30.91 -12.12
N LEU A 38 -0.53 29.60 -12.14
CA LEU A 38 -0.88 28.68 -11.06
C LEU A 38 0.35 28.23 -10.25
N ARG A 39 1.55 28.72 -10.58
CA ARG A 39 2.79 28.19 -10.02
C ARG A 39 2.89 28.41 -8.51
N ALA A 40 2.55 29.60 -8.02
CA ALA A 40 2.62 29.90 -6.60
C ALA A 40 1.60 29.07 -5.81
N SER A 41 0.32 29.16 -6.16
CA SER A 41 -0.76 28.45 -5.47
C SER A 41 -0.66 26.93 -5.60
N GLY A 42 -0.27 26.42 -6.77
CA GLY A 42 -0.09 24.99 -7.01
C GLY A 42 1.12 24.42 -6.29
N PHE A 43 2.21 25.18 -6.13
CA PHE A 43 3.35 24.76 -5.33
C PHE A 43 2.99 24.67 -3.85
N GLU A 44 2.34 25.70 -3.29
CA GLU A 44 1.89 25.69 -1.89
C GLU A 44 0.92 24.54 -1.61
N THR A 45 -0.03 24.30 -2.52
CA THR A 45 -1.00 23.19 -2.41
C THR A 45 -0.29 21.83 -2.47
N ALA A 46 0.67 21.68 -3.39
CA ALA A 46 1.44 20.45 -3.49
C ALA A 46 2.32 20.22 -2.24
N LEU A 47 2.86 21.27 -1.64
CA LEU A 47 3.69 21.18 -0.45
C LEU A 47 2.89 20.65 0.74
N GLU A 48 1.71 21.23 0.97
CA GLU A 48 0.80 20.79 2.05
C GLU A 48 0.36 19.34 1.82
N ALA A 49 -0.18 19.04 0.64
CA ALA A 49 -0.68 17.70 0.32
C ALA A 49 0.42 16.62 0.38
N HIS A 50 1.64 16.94 -0.05
CA HIS A 50 2.78 16.02 0.06
C HIS A 50 3.18 15.78 1.51
N GLY A 51 3.23 16.84 2.32
CA GLY A 51 3.57 16.75 3.74
C GLY A 51 2.57 15.92 4.52
N ASP A 52 1.28 16.20 4.34
CA ASP A 52 0.19 15.48 5.00
C ASP A 52 0.17 13.99 4.62
N GLU A 53 0.26 13.69 3.31
CA GLU A 53 0.29 12.31 2.85
C GLU A 53 1.56 11.58 3.31
N ALA A 54 2.72 12.25 3.37
CA ALA A 54 3.94 11.65 3.88
C ALA A 54 3.80 11.22 5.34
N ILE A 55 3.16 12.05 6.18
CA ILE A 55 2.89 11.71 7.58
C ILE A 55 1.88 10.58 7.66
N LEU A 56 0.75 10.68 6.95
CA LEU A 56 -0.31 9.68 6.94
C LEU A 56 0.23 8.30 6.48
N ALA A 57 0.98 8.27 5.38
CA ALA A 57 1.60 7.08 4.84
C ALA A 57 2.63 6.49 5.81
N SER A 58 3.47 7.34 6.44
CA SER A 58 4.47 6.89 7.41
C SER A 58 3.81 6.24 8.63
N VAL A 59 2.81 6.90 9.22
CA VAL A 59 2.09 6.36 10.39
C VAL A 59 1.38 5.06 10.02
N THR A 60 0.70 5.02 8.88
CA THR A 60 -0.01 3.82 8.40
C THR A 60 0.97 2.67 8.15
N LEU A 61 2.10 2.92 7.49
CA LEU A 61 3.10 1.89 7.23
C LEU A 61 3.67 1.33 8.55
N PHE A 62 4.17 2.19 9.43
CA PHE A 62 4.84 1.74 10.66
C PHE A 62 3.90 1.15 11.71
N THR A 63 2.64 1.58 11.78
CA THR A 63 1.69 1.07 12.77
C THR A 63 0.82 -0.04 12.21
N TRP A 64 0.15 0.18 11.08
CA TRP A 64 -0.86 -0.73 10.54
C TRP A 64 -0.23 -1.86 9.72
N HIS A 65 0.58 -1.51 8.72
CA HIS A 65 1.15 -2.50 7.80
C HIS A 65 2.14 -3.41 8.53
N ILE A 66 3.12 -2.82 9.23
CA ILE A 66 4.12 -3.59 9.97
C ILE A 66 3.46 -4.50 11.02
N TYR A 67 2.44 -4.03 11.72
CA TYR A 67 1.73 -4.87 12.68
C TYR A 67 1.04 -6.05 12.00
N ASN A 68 0.22 -5.81 10.99
CA ASN A 68 -0.59 -6.86 10.36
C ASN A 68 0.24 -7.88 9.58
N VAL A 69 1.34 -7.44 8.96
CA VAL A 69 2.17 -8.29 8.10
C VAL A 69 3.29 -8.98 8.88
N HIS A 70 3.94 -8.28 9.83
CA HIS A 70 5.14 -8.79 10.50
C HIS A 70 4.94 -9.12 11.98
N LEU A 71 4.17 -8.32 12.72
CA LEU A 71 4.14 -8.42 14.20
C LEU A 71 2.92 -9.16 14.78
N LYS A 72 1.89 -9.43 13.97
CA LYS A 72 0.65 -10.06 14.43
C LYS A 72 0.95 -11.42 15.10
N PRO A 73 0.45 -11.64 16.33
CA PRO A 73 0.58 -12.93 17.00
C PRO A 73 0.06 -14.07 16.12
N GLY A 74 0.87 -15.11 15.93
CA GLY A 74 0.58 -16.24 15.03
C GLY A 74 1.21 -16.14 13.63
N ARG A 75 1.75 -14.98 13.23
CA ARG A 75 2.48 -14.81 11.96
C ARG A 75 3.89 -14.25 12.13
N PHE A 76 4.29 -13.82 13.33
CA PHE A 76 5.64 -13.33 13.63
C PHE A 76 6.74 -14.34 13.28
N PRO A 77 7.87 -13.93 12.65
CA PRO A 77 8.34 -12.57 12.31
C PRO A 77 7.75 -11.96 11.02
N GLY A 78 6.73 -12.58 10.46
CA GLY A 78 6.10 -12.23 9.19
C GLY A 78 6.20 -13.39 8.20
N SER A 79 5.28 -13.42 7.24
CA SER A 79 5.33 -14.39 6.15
C SER A 79 6.39 -13.99 5.11
N LEU A 80 7.07 -14.97 4.51
CA LEU A 80 7.98 -14.76 3.38
C LEU A 80 7.28 -14.91 2.02
N VAL A 81 5.94 -15.01 2.01
CA VAL A 81 5.12 -15.06 0.78
C VAL A 81 5.44 -13.90 -0.16
N TRP A 82 5.70 -12.69 0.36
CA TRP A 82 6.06 -11.54 -0.46
C TRP A 82 7.42 -11.68 -1.17
N LEU A 83 8.30 -12.57 -0.67
CA LEU A 83 9.63 -12.80 -1.23
C LEU A 83 9.65 -13.97 -2.21
N HIS A 84 9.12 -15.13 -1.83
CA HIS A 84 9.19 -16.35 -2.64
C HIS A 84 7.84 -16.81 -3.21
N GLY A 85 6.74 -16.14 -2.88
CA GLY A 85 5.42 -16.41 -3.46
C GLY A 85 4.77 -17.74 -3.04
N LYS A 86 5.22 -18.38 -1.95
CA LYS A 86 4.72 -19.70 -1.51
C LYS A 86 4.00 -19.57 -0.17
N ILE A 87 2.81 -20.16 -0.08
CA ILE A 87 1.98 -20.19 1.13
C ILE A 87 1.72 -21.64 1.55
N SER A 88 1.69 -21.92 2.85
CA SER A 88 1.40 -23.27 3.34
C SER A 88 -0.07 -23.62 3.13
N GLU A 89 -0.39 -24.90 2.92
CA GLU A 89 -1.78 -25.32 2.73
C GLU A 89 -2.65 -25.01 3.96
N ALA A 90 -2.11 -25.15 5.17
CA ALA A 90 -2.81 -24.82 6.40
C ALA A 90 -3.16 -23.32 6.49
N GLU A 91 -2.23 -22.44 6.09
CA GLU A 91 -2.44 -20.99 6.05
C GLU A 91 -3.43 -20.60 4.94
N LEU A 92 -3.33 -21.25 3.77
CA LEU A 92 -4.26 -21.05 2.67
C LEU A 92 -5.68 -21.49 3.05
N ARG A 93 -5.86 -22.66 3.67
CA ARG A 93 -7.18 -23.13 4.13
C ARG A 93 -7.80 -22.23 5.20
N SER A 94 -7.00 -21.75 6.14
CA SER A 94 -7.48 -20.96 7.28
C SER A 94 -7.76 -19.49 6.95
N HIS A 95 -6.92 -18.86 6.12
CA HIS A 95 -7.03 -17.42 5.80
C HIS A 95 -7.59 -17.13 4.41
N HIS A 96 -7.53 -18.11 3.50
CA HIS A 96 -7.88 -17.96 2.09
C HIS A 96 -8.70 -19.15 1.58
N THR A 97 -9.69 -19.61 2.35
CA THR A 97 -10.46 -20.84 2.08
C THR A 97 -10.98 -20.92 0.64
N ARG A 98 -11.46 -19.79 0.09
CA ARG A 98 -11.94 -19.73 -1.30
C ARG A 98 -10.85 -20.02 -2.34
N GLU A 99 -9.63 -19.54 -2.12
CA GLU A 99 -8.49 -19.79 -3.02
C GLU A 99 -8.03 -21.25 -2.93
N TRP A 100 -8.11 -21.85 -1.74
CA TRP A 100 -7.85 -23.28 -1.58
C TRP A 100 -8.88 -24.13 -2.33
N GLU A 101 -10.18 -23.81 -2.21
CA GLU A 101 -11.25 -24.52 -2.94
C GLU A 101 -11.13 -24.39 -4.46
N GLU A 102 -10.78 -23.19 -4.96
CA GLU A 102 -10.53 -22.93 -6.38
C GLU A 102 -9.31 -23.72 -6.88
N GLY A 103 -8.22 -23.73 -6.11
CA GLY A 103 -7.01 -24.50 -6.43
C GLY A 103 -7.23 -26.01 -6.45
N ALA A 104 -8.02 -26.53 -5.50
CA ALA A 104 -8.37 -27.95 -5.45
C ALA A 104 -9.18 -28.39 -6.69
N LYS A 105 -10.17 -27.59 -7.11
CA LYS A 105 -10.98 -27.86 -8.32
C LYS A 105 -10.18 -27.76 -9.62
N ALA A 106 -9.12 -26.95 -9.66
CA ALA A 106 -8.26 -26.83 -10.84
C ALA A 106 -7.24 -27.99 -10.97
N SER A 107 -7.05 -28.77 -9.91
CA SER A 107 -6.19 -29.96 -9.90
C SER A 107 -6.90 -31.29 -10.18
N GLU A 108 -8.23 -31.25 -10.32
CA GLU A 108 -9.09 -32.35 -10.80
C GLU A 108 -9.24 -32.31 -12.33
#